data_AF-A0A3R7TP94-F1
#
_entry.id   AF-A0A3R7TP94-F1
#
_cell.length_a   1.000
_cell.length_b   1.000
_cell.length_c   1.000
_cell.angle_alpha   90.00
_cell.angle_beta   90.00
_cell.angle_gamma   90.00
#
_symmetry.space_group_name_H-M   'P 1'
#
loop_
_entity.id
_entity.type
_entity.pdbx_description
1 polymer ?
#
loop_
_entity_poly.entity_id
_entity_poly.type
_entity_poly.pdbx_seq_one_letter_code
_entity_poly.pdbx_strand_id
1 'polypeptide(L)'
;MKKAKGDYWKVDQETVKLQVRTTEEQRDIEEALPGWMCVSYGYVPNTSEDIYVYEKTFESEIDWTSFLNSDKVNKIFEMKEVLND
;
A
#
# COMPACT_ATOMS: atom_id res chain seq x y z
N MET A 1 -14.97 -7.98 4.93
CA MET A 1 -13.49 -7.98 4.92
C MET A 1 -12.98 -7.06 6.02
N LYS A 2 -11.97 -7.49 6.75
CA LYS A 2 -11.22 -6.60 7.64
C LYS A 2 -10.30 -5.74 6.76
N LYS A 3 -10.09 -4.46 7.09
CA LYS A 3 -9.17 -3.63 6.31
C LYS A 3 -7.74 -4.14 6.46
N ALA A 4 -7.00 -4.20 5.37
CA ALA A 4 -5.56 -4.46 5.39
C ALA A 4 -4.84 -3.23 5.95
N LYS A 5 -3.79 -3.44 6.74
CA LYS A 5 -2.99 -2.34 7.29
C LYS A 5 -1.96 -1.93 6.26
N GLY A 6 -1.94 -0.64 5.92
CA GLY A 6 -1.03 -0.06 4.94
C GLY A 6 -0.15 1.01 5.59
N ASP A 7 1.15 0.81 5.63
CA ASP A 7 2.11 1.86 5.98
C ASP A 7 2.70 2.41 4.68
N TYR A 8 2.66 3.72 4.45
CA TYR A 8 3.22 4.33 3.25
C TYR A 8 4.25 5.40 3.55
N TRP A 9 5.17 5.61 2.61
CA TRP A 9 6.16 6.69 2.66
C TRP A 9 6.52 7.17 1.25
N LYS A 10 6.84 8.45 1.13
CA LYS A 10 7.38 9.03 -0.10
C LYS A 10 8.86 8.65 -0.23
N VAL A 11 9.26 8.15 -1.39
CA VAL A 11 10.66 7.89 -1.76
C VAL A 11 11.28 9.15 -2.35
N ASP A 12 10.50 9.86 -3.16
CA ASP A 12 10.82 11.17 -3.72
C ASP A 12 9.51 11.99 -3.88
N GLN A 13 9.49 13.01 -4.74
CA GLN A 13 8.31 13.87 -4.93
C GLN A 13 7.12 13.14 -5.56
N GLU A 14 7.37 12.12 -6.38
CA GLU A 14 6.38 11.46 -7.24
C GLU A 14 6.21 9.98 -6.89
N THR A 15 7.24 9.35 -6.31
CA THR A 15 7.29 7.93 -6.00
C THR A 15 6.87 7.66 -4.55
N VAL A 16 5.88 6.80 -4.37
CA VAL A 16 5.39 6.35 -3.07
C VAL A 16 5.57 4.85 -2.94
N LYS A 17 5.97 4.42 -1.74
CA LYS A 17 5.93 3.02 -1.34
C LYS A 17 4.81 2.77 -0.34
N LEU A 18 4.19 1.60 -0.47
CA LEU A 18 3.13 1.12 0.40
C LEU A 18 3.46 -0.30 0.86
N GLN A 19 3.70 -0.45 2.16
CA GLN A 19 3.81 -1.75 2.81
C GLN A 19 2.43 -2.19 3.30
N VAL A 20 1.96 -3.32 2.78
CA VAL A 20 0.72 -3.96 3.20
C VAL A 20 1.06 -5.18 4.04
N ARG A 21 0.47 -5.27 5.23
CA ARG A 21 0.48 -6.50 6.03
C ARG A 21 -0.92 -7.12 6.02
N THR A 22 -0.99 -8.38 5.60
CA THR A 22 -2.28 -9.05 5.35
C THR A 22 -2.20 -10.56 5.56
N THR A 23 -3.36 -11.18 5.77
CA THR A 23 -3.56 -12.65 5.67
C THR A 23 -4.36 -13.02 4.41
N GLU A 24 -4.77 -12.03 3.62
CA GLU A 24 -5.51 -12.19 2.36
C GLU A 24 -4.55 -12.53 1.21
N GLU A 25 -5.08 -13.10 0.12
CA GLU A 25 -4.28 -13.43 -1.06
C GLU A 25 -3.71 -12.17 -1.73
N GLN A 26 -2.48 -12.25 -2.22
CA GLN A 26 -1.79 -11.15 -2.91
C GLN A 26 -2.64 -10.56 -4.05
N ARG A 27 -3.37 -11.41 -4.78
CA ARG A 27 -4.22 -11.00 -5.90
C ARG A 27 -5.29 -10.00 -5.48
N ASP A 28 -5.93 -10.20 -4.33
CA ASP A 28 -6.98 -9.30 -3.84
C ASP A 28 -6.43 -7.91 -3.51
N ILE A 29 -5.17 -7.87 -3.03
CA ILE A 29 -4.44 -6.63 -2.78
C ILE A 29 -4.08 -5.93 -4.10
N GLU A 30 -3.63 -6.68 -5.11
CA GLU A 30 -3.27 -6.13 -6.42
C GLU A 30 -4.48 -5.58 -7.20
N GLU A 31 -5.65 -6.22 -7.09
CA GLU A 31 -6.91 -5.70 -7.66
C GLU A 31 -7.32 -4.36 -7.01
N ALA A 32 -6.94 -4.14 -5.75
CA ALA A 32 -7.14 -2.89 -5.04
C ALA A 32 -6.17 -1.78 -5.45
N LEU A 33 -4.98 -2.14 -5.96
CA LEU A 33 -3.85 -1.26 -6.23
C LEU A 33 -3.48 -1.22 -7.72
N PRO A 34 -4.36 -0.74 -8.62
CA PRO A 34 -4.08 -0.73 -10.04
C PRO A 34 -2.87 0.13 -10.39
N GLY A 35 -1.95 -0.47 -11.15
CA GLY A 35 -0.71 0.18 -11.59
C GLY A 35 0.28 0.44 -10.47
N TRP A 36 0.19 -0.26 -9.35
CA TRP A 36 1.27 -0.41 -8.37
C TRP A 36 2.09 -1.66 -8.72
N MET A 37 3.39 -1.61 -8.47
CA MET A 37 4.31 -2.74 -8.70
C MET A 37 4.78 -3.32 -7.37
N CYS A 38 4.67 -4.63 -7.18
CA CYS A 38 5.25 -5.30 -6.02
C CYS A 38 6.78 -5.34 -6.17
N VAL A 39 7.50 -4.66 -5.27
CA VAL A 39 8.97 -4.54 -5.29
C VAL A 39 9.65 -5.36 -4.20
N SER A 40 8.90 -5.81 -3.19
CA SER A 40 9.40 -6.70 -2.14
C SER A 40 8.26 -7.50 -1.53
N TYR A 41 8.55 -8.69 -1.05
CA TYR A 41 7.62 -9.54 -0.32
C TYR A 41 8.32 -10.20 0.87
N GLY A 42 7.54 -10.61 1.87
CA GLY A 42 8.02 -11.29 3.06
C GLY A 42 6.88 -11.95 3.82
N TYR A 43 7.23 -12.74 4.82
CA TYR A 43 6.27 -13.48 5.65
C TYR A 43 6.66 -13.36 7.12
N VAL A 44 5.67 -13.16 7.99
CA VAL A 44 5.84 -13.09 9.44
C VAL A 44 5.32 -14.39 10.06
N PRO A 45 6.18 -15.35 10.44
CA PRO A 45 5.75 -16.66 10.92
C PRO A 45 4.86 -16.60 12.18
N ASN A 46 5.17 -15.66 13.08
CA ASN A 46 4.47 -15.56 14.37
C ASN A 46 3.01 -15.14 14.24
N THR A 47 2.68 -14.34 13.22
CA THR A 47 1.32 -13.85 12.98
C THR A 47 0.66 -14.49 11.77
N SER A 48 1.41 -15.31 11.02
CA SER A 48 0.98 -15.88 9.73
C SER A 48 0.51 -14.82 8.73
N GLU A 49 1.18 -13.66 8.73
CA GLU A 49 0.88 -12.55 7.84
C GLU A 49 1.92 -12.46 6.72
N ASP A 50 1.46 -12.22 5.50
CA ASP A 50 2.30 -11.77 4.41
C ASP A 50 2.55 -10.26 4.51
N ILE A 51 3.72 -9.86 4.06
CA ILE A 51 4.12 -8.46 3.89
C ILE A 51 4.43 -8.26 2.42
N TYR A 52 3.75 -7.30 1.80
CA TYR A 52 4.02 -6.87 0.43
C TYR A 52 4.40 -5.40 0.44
N VAL A 53 5.46 -5.04 -0.28
CA VAL A 53 5.84 -3.63 -0.53
C VAL A 53 5.58 -3.33 -1.98
N TYR A 54 4.67 -2.39 -2.21
CA TYR A 54 4.32 -1.89 -3.52
C TYR A 54 4.95 -0.51 -3.75
N GLU A 55 5.26 -0.22 -5.00
CA GLU A 55 5.77 1.08 -5.44
C GLU A 55 4.92 1.61 -6.60
N LYS A 56 4.69 2.92 -6.59
CA LYS A 56 4.03 3.63 -7.70
C LYS A 56 4.56 5.05 -7.81
N THR A 57 4.82 5.46 -9.05
CA THR A 57 5.08 6.85 -9.42
C THR A 57 3.77 7.50 -9.85
N PHE A 58 3.44 8.64 -9.25
CA PHE A 58 2.29 9.48 -9.57
C PHE A 58 2.73 10.65 -10.46
N GLU A 59 1.87 11.10 -11.36
CA GLU A 59 2.17 12.26 -12.23
C GLU A 59 2.25 13.57 -11.43
N SER A 60 1.56 13.63 -10.29
CA SER A 60 1.57 14.78 -9.39
C SER A 60 1.18 14.40 -7.96
N GLU A 61 1.47 15.31 -7.02
CA GLU A 61 1.00 15.20 -5.64
C GLU A 61 -0.54 15.20 -5.52
N ILE A 62 -1.22 15.85 -6.48
CA ILE A 62 -2.69 15.86 -6.55
C ILE A 62 -3.22 14.45 -6.85
N ASP A 63 -2.56 13.71 -7.74
CA ASP A 63 -2.96 12.34 -8.09
C ASP A 63 -2.76 11.39 -6.91
N TRP A 64 -1.65 11.53 -6.20
CA TRP A 64 -1.41 10.80 -4.95
C TRP A 64 -2.49 11.09 -3.90
N THR A 65 -2.78 12.37 -3.67
CA THR A 65 -3.80 12.80 -2.70
C THR A 65 -5.19 12.30 -3.09
N SER A 66 -5.50 12.29 -4.39
CA SER A 66 -6.75 11.75 -4.92
C SER A 66 -6.86 10.23 -4.71
N PHE A 67 -5.75 9.51 -4.87
CA PHE A 67 -5.68 8.08 -4.58
C PHE A 67 -5.95 7.78 -3.09
N LEU A 68 -5.26 8.47 -2.17
CA LEU A 68 -5.44 8.32 -0.72
C LEU A 68 -6.88 8.58 -0.27
N ASN A 69 -7.52 9.59 -0.85
CA ASN A 69 -8.87 9.99 -0.48
C ASN A 69 -9.95 9.16 -1.20
N SER A 70 -9.58 8.25 -2.11
CA SER A 70 -10.56 7.47 -2.85
C SER A 70 -11.30 6.48 -1.94
N ASP A 71 -12.62 6.38 -2.14
CA ASP A 71 -13.46 5.44 -1.40
C ASP A 71 -13.02 3.98 -1.58
N LYS A 72 -12.46 3.63 -2.75
CA LYS A 72 -11.95 2.29 -3.04
C LYS A 72 -10.80 1.95 -2.10
N VAL A 73 -9.81 2.83 -1.99
CA VAL A 73 -8.64 2.64 -1.13
C VAL A 73 -9.05 2.63 0.33
N ASN A 74 -9.87 3.58 0.77
CA ASN A 74 -10.30 3.70 2.16
C ASN A 74 -11.21 2.55 2.64
N LYS A 75 -11.85 1.82 1.73
CA LYS A 75 -12.61 0.60 2.06
C LYS A 75 -11.71 -0.62 2.28
N ILE A 76 -10.56 -0.66 1.65
CA ILE A 76 -9.67 -1.83 1.62
C ILE A 76 -8.53 -1.67 2.62
N PHE A 77 -7.96 -0.47 2.71
CA PHE A 77 -6.81 -0.17 3.53
C PHE A 77 -7.13 0.78 4.67
N GLU A 78 -6.47 0.53 5.80
CA GLU A 78 -6.25 1.51 6.86
C GLU A 78 -4.83 2.04 6.67
N MET A 79 -4.71 3.17 5.98
CA MET A 79 -3.42 3.74 5.60
C MET A 79 -2.85 4.67 6.67
N LYS A 80 -1.55 4.55 6.93
CA LYS A 80 -0.79 5.42 7.82
C LYS A 80 0.48 5.90 7.14
N GLU A 81 0.74 7.20 7.21
CA GLU A 81 2.01 7.76 6.78
C GLU A 81 3.11 7.43 7.78
N VAL A 82 4.27 7.01 7.27
CA VAL A 82 5.51 6.87 8.03
C VAL A 82 6.44 8.00 7.61
N LEU A 83 6.72 8.90 8.55
CA LEU A 83 7.72 9.94 8.36
C LEU A 83 9.10 9.29 8.47
N ASN A 84 9.90 9.39 7.41
CA ASN A 84 11.33 9.08 7.49
C ASN A 84 12.03 10.27 8.15
N ASP A 85 12.43 10.11 9.41
CA ASP A 85 13.37 11.02 10.09
C ASP A 85 14.79 10.92 9.52
#